data_AF-A0A6L5FJP5-F1
#
_entry.id   AF-A0A6L5FJP5-F1
#
_cell.length_a   1.000
_cell.length_b   1.000
_cell.length_c   1.000
_cell.angle_alpha   90.00
_cell.angle_beta   90.00
_cell.angle_gamma   90.00
#
_symmetry.space_group_name_H-M   'P 1'
#
loop_
_entity.id
_entity.type
_entity.pdbx_description
1 polymer ?
#
loop_
_entity_poly.entity_id
_entity_poly.type
_entity_poly.pdbx_seq_one_letter_code
_entity_poly.pdbx_strand_id
1 'polypeptide(L)'
;MTEPLPLHAELFGSDKARLCGISVTAGAPVLELCRRLVAAGVDPATPLAAYRGDVLCLKVRSIGEGARLEPAGNGVGFRVRKDVGTAPPMRSAGEPVSQSPGSVTRPLQAPSREAAA
;
A
#
# COMPACT_ATOMS: atom_id res chain seq x y z
N MET A 1 -2.83 -36.61 15.30
CA MET A 1 -2.97 -35.32 14.57
C MET A 1 -2.47 -34.25 15.52
N THR A 2 -1.26 -33.75 15.33
CA THR A 2 -0.67 -32.73 16.21
C THR A 2 -1.14 -31.37 15.70
N GLU A 3 -2.11 -30.76 16.38
CA GLU A 3 -2.47 -29.37 16.06
C GLU A 3 -1.29 -28.47 16.46
N PRO A 4 -0.78 -27.62 15.54
CA PRO A 4 0.31 -26.72 15.87
C PRO A 4 -0.12 -25.75 16.97
N LEU A 5 0.71 -25.61 18.00
CA LEU A 5 0.44 -24.70 19.12
C LEU A 5 0.37 -23.25 18.59
N PRO A 6 -0.62 -22.46 19.04
CA PRO A 6 -0.76 -21.08 18.61
C PRO A 6 0.38 -20.22 19.12
N LEU A 7 0.89 -19.34 18.25
CA LEU A 7 1.82 -18.30 18.66
C LEU A 7 1.08 -17.30 19.57
N HIS A 8 1.72 -16.92 20.68
CA HIS A 8 1.14 -16.00 21.67
C HIS A 8 1.59 -14.57 21.41
N ALA A 9 0.75 -13.77 20.76
CA ALA A 9 0.98 -12.34 20.58
C ALA A 9 0.38 -11.55 21.74
N GLU A 10 1.01 -10.42 22.06
CA GLU A 10 0.51 -9.49 23.06
C GLU A 10 0.10 -8.17 22.42
N LEU A 11 -1.08 -7.70 22.80
CA LEU A 11 -1.67 -6.43 22.45
C LEU A 11 -1.47 -5.43 23.58
N PHE A 12 -0.98 -4.24 23.23
CA PHE A 12 -0.79 -3.15 24.17
C PHE A 12 -1.15 -1.82 23.50
N GLY A 13 -1.61 -0.85 24.29
CA GLY A 13 -2.21 0.37 23.74
C GLY A 13 -3.46 0.06 22.90
N SER A 14 -3.77 0.88 21.90
CA SER A 14 -4.92 0.64 21.01
C SER A 14 -4.52 0.15 19.62
N ASP A 15 -3.24 0.29 19.30
CA ASP A 15 -2.69 0.22 17.94
C ASP A 15 -1.41 -0.61 17.87
N LYS A 16 -1.02 -1.32 18.94
CA LYS A 16 0.26 -2.03 19.01
C LYS A 16 0.13 -3.50 19.33
N ALA A 17 1.02 -4.30 18.74
CA ALA A 17 1.17 -5.72 19.03
C ALA A 17 2.64 -6.13 19.04
N ARG A 18 2.98 -7.14 19.85
CA ARG A 18 4.31 -7.75 19.90
C ARG A 18 4.26 -9.27 19.88
N LEU A 19 5.24 -9.88 19.23
CA LEU A 19 5.53 -11.31 19.26
C LEU A 19 6.98 -11.55 18.85
N CYS A 20 7.71 -12.44 19.54
CA CYS A 20 9.07 -12.88 19.16
C CYS A 20 10.03 -11.72 18.81
N GLY A 21 9.99 -10.61 19.55
CA GLY A 21 10.82 -9.42 19.30
C GLY A 21 10.33 -8.50 18.17
N ILE A 22 9.31 -8.91 17.40
CA ILE A 22 8.65 -8.07 16.41
C ILE A 22 7.61 -7.21 17.12
N SER A 23 7.75 -5.89 17.01
CA SER A 23 6.75 -4.93 17.47
C SER A 23 6.16 -4.17 16.28
N VAL A 24 4.84 -4.01 16.27
CA VAL A 24 4.11 -3.30 15.23
C VAL A 24 3.22 -2.22 15.81
N THR A 25 3.03 -1.15 15.04
CA THR A 25 2.08 -0.08 15.31
C THR A 25 1.25 0.15 14.06
N ALA A 26 -0.04 -0.16 14.11
CA ALA A 26 -0.97 -0.07 13.00
C ALA A 26 -2.43 -0.02 13.48
N GLY A 27 -3.35 0.45 12.63
CA GLY A 27 -4.79 0.44 12.94
C GLY A 27 -5.39 -0.97 13.09
N ALA A 28 -4.72 -2.00 12.54
CA ALA A 28 -5.04 -3.40 12.75
C ALA A 28 -3.75 -4.17 13.09
N PRO A 29 -3.25 -4.05 14.32
CA PRO A 29 -1.89 -4.46 14.65
C PRO A 29 -1.68 -5.97 14.55
N VAL A 30 -2.70 -6.79 14.84
CA VAL A 30 -2.59 -8.25 14.68
C VAL A 30 -2.42 -8.65 13.20
N LEU A 31 -3.15 -8.02 12.29
CA LEU A 31 -3.06 -8.35 10.86
C LEU A 31 -1.72 -7.90 10.27
N GLU A 32 -1.23 -6.74 10.71
CA GLU A 32 0.12 -6.28 10.34
C GLU A 32 1.21 -7.20 10.92
N LEU A 33 1.04 -7.69 12.16
CA LEU A 33 1.95 -8.66 12.75
C LEU A 33 1.97 -9.97 11.95
N CYS A 34 0.81 -10.50 11.53
CA CYS A 34 0.73 -11.67 10.65
C CYS A 34 1.56 -11.49 9.36
N ARG A 35 1.47 -10.33 8.71
CA ARG A 35 2.27 -10.03 7.50
C ARG A 35 3.76 -10.07 7.78
N ARG A 36 4.20 -9.46 8.88
CA ARG A 36 5.62 -9.45 9.27
C ARG A 36 6.13 -10.84 9.62
N LEU A 37 5.33 -11.68 10.26
CA LEU A 37 5.70 -13.07 10.57
C LEU A 37 5.86 -13.90 9.30
N VAL A 38 4.92 -13.79 8.35
CA VAL A 38 5.03 -14.46 7.05
C VAL A 38 6.25 -13.95 6.28
N ALA A 39 6.49 -12.63 6.27
CA ALA A 39 7.67 -12.04 5.64
C ALA A 39 8.98 -12.47 6.30
N ALA A 40 8.96 -12.76 7.61
CA ALA A 40 10.08 -13.31 8.36
C ALA A 40 10.28 -14.82 8.16
N GLY A 41 9.44 -15.48 7.35
CA GLY A 41 9.54 -16.91 7.03
C GLY A 41 8.85 -17.85 8.01
N VAL A 42 7.99 -17.35 8.90
CA VAL A 42 7.16 -18.20 9.76
C VAL A 42 6.13 -18.94 8.90
N ASP A 43 5.90 -20.22 9.19
CA ASP A 43 4.96 -21.06 8.45
C ASP A 43 3.56 -20.42 8.41
N PRO A 44 3.02 -20.10 7.21
CA PRO A 44 1.72 -19.47 7.05
C PRO A 44 0.56 -20.25 7.67
N ALA A 45 0.65 -21.57 7.82
CA ALA A 45 -0.40 -22.39 8.44
C ALA A 45 -0.44 -22.27 9.97
N THR A 46 0.54 -21.61 10.58
CA THR A 46 0.64 -21.47 12.04
C THR A 46 -0.50 -20.61 12.60
N PRO A 47 -1.22 -21.06 13.64
CA PRO A 47 -2.24 -20.26 14.32
C PRO A 47 -1.61 -19.18 15.23
N LEU A 48 -2.37 -18.12 15.48
CA LEU A 48 -1.97 -16.99 16.34
C LEU A 48 -3.09 -16.67 17.33
N ALA A 49 -2.74 -16.50 18.60
CA ALA A 49 -3.62 -16.05 19.65
C ALA A 49 -3.09 -14.72 20.21
N ALA A 50 -3.90 -13.67 20.13
CA ALA A 50 -3.54 -12.33 20.57
C ALA A 50 -4.22 -12.00 21.90
N TYR A 51 -3.42 -11.67 22.91
CA TYR A 51 -3.85 -11.43 24.28
C TYR A 51 -3.65 -9.98 24.68
N ARG A 52 -4.51 -9.45 25.55
CA ARG A 52 -4.26 -8.20 26.28
C ARG A 52 -4.21 -8.55 27.77
N GLY A 53 -3.00 -8.56 28.34
CA GLY A 53 -2.79 -9.19 29.64
C GLY A 53 -3.19 -10.67 29.55
N ASP A 54 -4.06 -11.11 30.46
CA ASP A 54 -4.55 -12.50 30.50
C ASP A 54 -5.77 -12.78 29.62
N VAL A 55 -6.30 -11.76 28.92
CA VAL A 55 -7.53 -11.88 28.14
C VAL A 55 -7.22 -12.18 26.68
N LEU A 56 -7.73 -13.30 26.16
CA LEU A 56 -7.69 -13.60 24.72
C LEU A 56 -8.63 -12.66 23.97
N CYS A 57 -8.08 -11.80 23.10
CA CYS A 57 -8.85 -10.81 22.34
C CYS A 57 -9.17 -11.27 20.92
N LEU A 58 -8.25 -11.97 20.26
CA LEU A 58 -8.41 -12.42 18.88
C LEU A 58 -7.69 -13.73 18.64
N LYS A 59 -8.36 -14.67 17.97
CA LYS A 59 -7.76 -15.92 17.49
C LYS A 59 -7.74 -15.91 15.98
N VAL A 60 -6.57 -16.15 15.40
CA VAL A 60 -6.36 -16.31 13.96
C VAL A 60 -5.96 -17.77 13.72
N ARG A 61 -6.71 -18.47 12.87
CA ARG A 61 -6.45 -19.89 12.59
C ARG A 61 -5.18 -20.13 11.77
N SER A 62 -4.76 -19.15 10.97
CA SER A 62 -3.56 -19.17 10.14
C SER A 62 -3.03 -17.75 9.94
N ILE A 63 -1.76 -17.51 10.24
CA ILE A 63 -1.12 -16.20 10.00
C ILE A 63 -1.11 -15.85 8.50
N GLY A 64 -1.06 -16.83 7.61
CA GLY A 64 -1.15 -16.64 6.15
C GLY A 64 -2.48 -16.05 5.71
N GLU A 65 -3.59 -16.53 6.27
CA GLU A 65 -4.90 -15.92 6.04
C GLU A 65 -5.00 -14.54 6.68
N GLY A 66 -4.56 -14.39 7.93
CA GLY A 66 -4.54 -13.11 8.63
C GLY A 66 -3.75 -12.03 7.89
N ALA A 67 -2.64 -12.40 7.25
CA ALA A 67 -1.82 -11.49 6.47
C ALA A 67 -2.56 -10.91 5.24
N ARG A 68 -3.56 -11.62 4.72
CA ARG A 68 -4.38 -11.21 3.56
C ARG A 68 -5.61 -10.41 3.96
N LEU A 69 -5.89 -10.23 5.25
CA LEU A 69 -7.06 -9.50 5.71
C LEU A 69 -6.76 -8.04 6.03
N GLU A 70 -7.80 -7.23 5.96
CA GLU A 70 -7.86 -5.87 6.50
C GLU A 70 -9.23 -5.61 7.13
N PRO A 71 -9.34 -4.66 8.09
CA PRO A 71 -10.64 -4.25 8.60
C PRO A 71 -11.53 -3.76 7.46
N ALA A 72 -12.80 -4.15 7.49
CA ALA A 72 -13.76 -3.63 6.52
C ALA A 72 -14.05 -2.14 6.82
N GLY A 73 -14.19 -1.33 5.76
CA GLY A 73 -14.41 0.12 5.90
C GLY A 73 -15.78 0.52 6.47
N ASN A 74 -16.70 -0.44 6.63
CA ASN A 74 -17.99 -0.26 7.30
C ASN A 74 -17.89 -0.36 8.84
N GLY A 75 -16.68 -0.52 9.38
CA GLY A 75 -16.44 -0.62 10.83
C GLY A 75 -16.73 -1.99 11.43
N VAL A 76 -17.14 -2.98 10.62
CA VAL A 76 -17.52 -4.32 11.13
C VAL A 76 -16.90 -5.41 10.26
N GLY A 77 -16.18 -6.32 10.93
CA GLY A 77 -15.60 -7.51 10.30
C GLY A 77 -14.33 -7.24 9.49
N PHE A 78 -13.96 -8.24 8.68
CA PHE A 78 -12.73 -8.26 7.90
C PHE A 78 -13.04 -8.55 6.44
N ARG A 79 -12.23 -8.01 5.55
CA ARG A 79 -12.26 -8.33 4.12
C ARG A 79 -10.87 -8.74 3.64
N VAL A 80 -10.83 -9.50 2.56
CA VAL A 80 -9.58 -9.78 1.86
C VAL A 80 -9.06 -8.46 1.28
N ARG A 81 -7.82 -8.13 1.62
CA ARG A 81 -7.11 -7.00 1.05
C ARG A 81 -6.96 -7.26 -0.44
N LYS A 82 -7.46 -6.34 -1.26
CA LYS A 82 -7.17 -6.36 -2.69
C LYS A 82 -5.72 -5.95 -2.84
N ASP A 83 -4.92 -6.71 -3.58
CA ASP A 83 -3.69 -6.16 -4.13
C ASP A 83 -4.09 -4.89 -4.87
N VAL A 84 -3.52 -3.76 -4.44
CA VAL A 84 -3.64 -2.52 -5.20
C VAL A 84 -2.92 -2.82 -6.51
N GLY A 85 -3.68 -3.27 -7.50
CA GLY A 85 -3.22 -3.27 -8.87
C GLY A 85 -2.70 -1.87 -9.14
N THR A 86 -1.42 -1.77 -9.53
CA THR A 86 -0.83 -0.55 -10.05
C THR A 86 -1.89 0.15 -10.87
N ALA A 87 -2.42 1.26 -10.36
CA ALA A 87 -3.34 2.06 -11.13
C ALA A 87 -2.62 2.34 -12.46
N PRO A 88 -3.25 2.10 -13.63
CA PRO A 88 -2.61 2.39 -14.90
C PRO A 88 -2.11 3.84 -14.84
N PRO A 89 -0.87 4.12 -15.29
CA PRO A 89 -0.27 5.44 -15.14
C PRO A 89 -1.24 6.47 -15.70
N MET A 90 -1.63 7.40 -14.83
CA MET A 90 -2.42 8.57 -15.17
C MET A 90 -1.77 9.21 -16.40
N ARG A 91 -2.51 9.35 -17.52
CA ARG A 91 -1.99 10.04 -18.72
C ARG A 91 -1.45 11.39 -18.26
N SER A 92 -0.14 11.58 -18.28
CA SER A 92 0.45 12.90 -18.19
C SER A 92 -0.08 13.69 -19.38
N ALA A 93 -0.92 14.70 -19.11
CA ALA A 93 -1.35 15.66 -20.11
C ALA A 93 -0.14 16.51 -20.52
N GLY A 94 0.66 15.96 -21.42
CA GLY A 94 1.72 16.66 -22.15
C GLY A 94 1.14 17.21 -23.45
N GLU A 95 0.89 18.52 -23.41
CA GLU A 95 0.86 19.47 -24.53
C GLU A 95 -0.42 19.62 -25.37
N PRO A 96 -0.97 20.85 -25.47
CA PRO A 96 -2.04 21.17 -26.40
C PRO A 96 -1.52 21.10 -27.84
N VAL A 97 -2.27 20.42 -28.71
CA VAL A 97 -2.07 20.47 -30.16
C VAL A 97 -2.30 21.89 -30.64
N SER A 98 -1.22 22.65 -30.82
CA SER A 98 -1.27 23.94 -31.51
C SER A 98 -1.25 23.69 -33.01
N GLN A 99 -2.43 23.53 -33.61
CA GLN A 99 -2.58 23.63 -35.06
C GLN A 99 -2.22 25.06 -35.46
N SER A 100 -1.15 25.25 -36.24
CA SER A 100 -0.93 26.49 -36.98
C SER A 100 -1.01 26.20 -38.48
N PRO A 101 -1.97 26.80 -39.20
CA PRO A 101 -2.11 26.65 -40.63
C PRO A 101 -1.13 27.58 -41.38
N GLY A 102 -0.52 27.06 -42.44
CA GLY A 102 -0.07 27.83 -43.60
C GLY A 102 1.16 28.72 -43.42
N SER A 103 2.24 28.36 -44.12
CA SER A 103 3.16 29.38 -44.64
C SER A 103 3.57 29.02 -46.06
N VAL A 104 2.93 29.72 -47.00
CA VAL A 104 3.39 29.92 -48.37
C VAL A 104 4.68 30.74 -48.34
N THR A 105 5.71 30.22 -48.99
CA THR A 105 6.96 30.95 -49.25
C THR A 105 6.68 32.22 -50.06
N ARG A 106 7.09 33.38 -49.53
CA ARG A 106 7.31 34.61 -50.31
C ARG A 106 8.71 35.15 -49.98
N PRO A 107 9.60 35.34 -50.96
CA PRO A 107 10.79 36.14 -50.73
C PRO A 107 10.43 37.63 -50.75
N LEU A 108 10.79 38.36 -49.68
CA LEU A 108 10.69 39.82 -49.61
C LEU A 108 12.08 40.41 -49.34
N GLN A 109 12.68 40.89 -50.44
CA GLN A 109 13.58 42.02 -50.63
C GLN A 109 14.05 42.82 -49.39
N ALA A 110 15.37 43.03 -49.30
CA ALA A 110 16.04 43.86 -48.31
C ALA A 110 15.94 45.37 -48.63
N PRO A 111 15.76 46.24 -47.61
CA PRO A 111 16.06 47.66 -47.70
C PRO A 111 17.30 48.04 -46.85
N SER A 112 18.11 48.97 -47.32
CA SER A 112 18.96 49.78 -46.43
C SER A 112 19.09 51.20 -46.99
N ARG A 113 18.41 52.12 -46.30
CA ARG A 113 18.69 53.56 -46.27
C ARG A 113 19.90 53.76 -45.36
N GLU A 114 20.79 54.67 -45.71
CA GLU A 114 20.99 55.87 -44.88
C GLU A 114 21.80 56.92 -45.64
N ALA A 115 21.42 58.17 -45.41
CA ALA A 115 21.99 59.38 -45.96
C ALA A 115 22.56 60.21 -44.80
N ALA A 116 23.57 61.02 -45.17
CA ALA A 116 24.07 62.22 -44.49
C ALA A 116 24.99 62.05 -43.27
N ALA A 117 26.28 62.29 -43.50
CA ALA A 117 26.93 63.53 -43.08
C ALA A 117 27.98 63.94 -44.13
#